data_AF-A0A7X7AJQ3-F1
#
_entry.id   AF-A0A7X7AJQ3-F1
#
_cell.length_a   1.000
_cell.length_b   1.000
_cell.length_c   1.000
_cell.angle_alpha   90.00
_cell.angle_beta   90.00
_cell.angle_gamma   90.00
#
_symmetry.space_group_name_H-M   'P 1'
#
loop_
_entity.id
_entity.type
_entity.pdbx_description
1 polymer ?
#
loop_
_entity_poly.entity_id
_entity_poly.type
_entity_poly.pdbx_seq_one_letter_code
_entity_poly.pdbx_strand_id
1 'polypeptide(L)'
;MAEVDIEEYAAEIFNASATLSNKSIEEVILTDFKEFDIEGYDVAISQINVVDSDKVFEIKDDIRTHLNTLCDENKYDLGLVMITDIKDKGSYVITAGSAAQIFDYAFEGEKKDVEDIQFIPGVLSRKKQIIPNIAAAVNKFQNQ
;
A
#
# COMPACT_ATOMS: atom_id res chain seq x y z
N MET A 1 25.74 -2.82 -3.63
CA MET A 1 25.80 -4.15 -2.98
C MET A 1 24.68 -4.34 -1.94
N ALA A 2 23.72 -3.42 -1.78
CA ALA A 2 22.60 -3.55 -0.84
C ALA A 2 21.28 -4.05 -1.50
N GLU A 3 21.19 -3.98 -2.84
CA GLU A 3 19.99 -4.36 -3.60
C GLU A 3 19.74 -5.88 -3.60
N VAL A 4 20.79 -6.71 -3.51
CA VAL A 4 20.65 -8.18 -3.52
C VAL A 4 20.03 -8.69 -2.21
N ASP A 5 20.40 -8.10 -1.08
CA ASP A 5 19.88 -8.49 0.24
C ASP A 5 18.38 -8.20 0.36
N ILE A 6 17.92 -7.06 -0.17
CA ILE A 6 16.50 -6.67 -0.11
C ILE A 6 15.63 -7.54 -1.00
N GLU A 7 16.13 -7.94 -2.17
CA GLU A 7 15.41 -8.85 -3.07
C GLU A 7 15.26 -10.25 -2.46
N GLU A 8 16.30 -10.76 -1.80
CA GLU A 8 16.21 -12.01 -1.05
C GLU A 8 15.19 -11.90 0.10
N TYR A 9 15.22 -10.78 0.85
CA TYR A 9 14.30 -10.57 1.97
C TYR A 9 12.85 -10.46 1.51
N ALA A 10 12.60 -9.69 0.46
CA ALA A 10 11.30 -9.59 -0.20
C ALA A 10 10.83 -10.95 -0.69
N ALA A 11 11.71 -11.72 -1.34
CA ALA A 11 11.38 -13.06 -1.80
C ALA A 11 10.98 -13.99 -0.64
N GLU A 12 11.58 -13.87 0.55
CA GLU A 12 11.16 -14.62 1.74
C GLU A 12 9.78 -14.20 2.26
N ILE A 13 9.50 -12.89 2.31
CA ILE A 13 8.20 -12.34 2.74
C ILE A 13 7.07 -12.84 1.85
N PHE A 14 7.33 -12.77 0.54
CA PHE A 14 6.34 -13.04 -0.48
C PHE A 14 6.25 -14.53 -0.82
N ASN A 15 7.27 -15.35 -0.53
CA ASN A 15 7.24 -16.81 -0.74
C ASN A 15 6.14 -17.52 0.04
N ALA A 16 5.74 -16.97 1.19
CA ALA A 16 4.64 -17.52 1.96
C ALA A 16 3.29 -17.42 1.22
N SER A 17 3.20 -16.52 0.24
CA SER A 17 2.10 -16.43 -0.71
C SER A 17 2.52 -17.09 -2.03
N ALA A 18 1.91 -18.25 -2.36
CA ALA A 18 2.28 -19.04 -3.53
C ALA A 18 2.21 -18.30 -4.89
N THR A 19 1.60 -17.11 -4.93
CA THR A 19 1.46 -16.26 -6.11
C THR A 19 2.61 -15.25 -6.28
N LEU A 20 3.34 -14.94 -5.21
CA LEU A 20 4.38 -13.90 -5.21
C LEU A 20 5.79 -14.46 -4.99
N SER A 21 5.94 -15.78 -4.87
CA SER A 21 7.22 -16.48 -4.81
C SER A 21 8.14 -16.05 -5.97
N ASN A 22 9.38 -15.69 -5.64
CA ASN A 22 10.45 -15.38 -6.60
C ASN A 22 10.27 -14.08 -7.42
N LYS A 23 9.51 -13.11 -6.90
CA LYS A 23 9.33 -11.77 -7.48
C LYS A 23 10.06 -10.70 -6.65
N SER A 24 10.63 -9.70 -7.33
CA SER A 24 11.18 -8.49 -6.71
C SER A 24 10.08 -7.61 -6.10
N ILE A 25 10.44 -6.66 -5.22
CA ILE A 25 9.48 -5.76 -4.56
C ILE A 25 8.62 -5.01 -5.58
N GLU A 26 9.25 -4.46 -6.62
CA GLU A 26 8.57 -3.77 -7.71
C GLU A 26 7.56 -4.69 -8.42
N GLU A 27 7.98 -5.89 -8.84
CA GLU A 27 7.11 -6.89 -9.47
C GLU A 27 5.92 -7.26 -8.58
N VAL A 28 6.12 -7.33 -7.26
CA VAL A 28 5.05 -7.60 -6.31
C VAL A 28 4.07 -6.44 -6.20
N ILE A 29 4.57 -5.20 -6.08
CA ILE A 29 3.73 -4.00 -6.08
C ILE A 29 2.91 -3.93 -7.38
N LEU A 30 3.52 -4.26 -8.52
CA LEU A 30 2.87 -4.22 -9.84
C LEU A 30 1.87 -5.36 -10.07
N THR A 31 1.97 -6.48 -9.32
CA THR A 31 1.15 -7.68 -9.56
C THR A 31 -0.36 -7.44 -9.41
N ASP A 32 -0.80 -6.66 -8.42
CA ASP A 32 -2.21 -6.24 -8.27
C ASP A 32 -2.32 -4.72 -8.17
N PHE A 33 -1.51 -4.00 -8.95
CA PHE A 33 -1.59 -2.56 -9.09
C PHE A 33 -2.80 -2.18 -9.95
N LYS A 34 -3.62 -1.24 -9.46
CA LYS A 34 -4.75 -0.70 -10.21
C LYS A 34 -4.84 0.79 -10.05
N GLU A 35 -5.09 1.43 -11.17
CA GLU A 35 -5.27 2.86 -11.29
C GLU A 35 -6.75 3.20 -11.28
N PHE A 36 -7.09 4.31 -10.63
CA PHE A 36 -8.44 4.81 -10.45
C PHE A 36 -8.41 6.33 -10.59
N ASP A 37 -9.33 6.86 -11.38
CA ASP A 37 -9.69 8.27 -11.32
C ASP A 37 -10.77 8.43 -10.25
N ILE A 38 -10.49 9.22 -9.21
CA ILE A 38 -11.43 9.49 -8.12
C ILE A 38 -11.63 10.99 -8.01
N GLU A 39 -12.74 11.48 -8.56
CA GLU A 39 -13.11 12.91 -8.58
C GLU A 39 -11.99 13.82 -9.14
N GLY A 40 -11.25 13.34 -10.14
CA GLY A 40 -10.15 14.06 -10.78
C GLY A 40 -8.79 13.90 -10.12
N TYR A 41 -8.64 13.03 -9.12
CA TYR A 41 -7.35 12.61 -8.58
C TYR A 41 -6.93 11.27 -9.19
N ASP A 42 -5.70 11.21 -9.67
CA ASP A 42 -5.09 9.98 -10.16
C ASP A 42 -4.61 9.13 -8.98
N VAL A 43 -5.37 8.09 -8.64
CA VAL A 43 -5.13 7.22 -7.49
C VAL A 43 -4.68 5.84 -7.94
N ALA A 44 -3.56 5.37 -7.44
CA ALA A 44 -3.06 4.04 -7.72
C ALA A 44 -2.97 3.20 -6.44
N ILE A 45 -3.52 1.99 -6.51
CA ILE A 45 -3.63 1.10 -5.34
C ILE A 45 -3.12 -0.30 -5.69
N SER A 46 -2.10 -0.76 -4.97
CA SER A 46 -1.62 -2.15 -4.98
C SER A 46 -2.11 -2.91 -3.75
N GLN A 47 -2.51 -4.16 -3.94
CA GLN A 47 -2.86 -5.07 -2.83
C GLN A 47 -1.98 -6.31 -2.84
N ILE A 48 -1.29 -6.52 -1.72
CA ILE A 48 -0.40 -7.64 -1.49
C ILE A 48 -0.98 -8.45 -0.32
N ASN A 49 -1.12 -9.77 -0.47
CA ASN A 49 -1.58 -10.62 0.62
C ASN A 49 -0.39 -11.41 1.17
N VAL A 50 -0.16 -11.29 2.47
CA VAL A 50 0.91 -12.02 3.17
C VAL A 50 0.32 -12.92 4.25
N VAL A 51 1.02 -14.02 4.52
CA VAL A 51 0.69 -14.94 5.62
C VAL A 51 1.43 -14.55 6.90
N ASP A 52 2.53 -13.82 6.76
CA ASP A 52 3.37 -13.36 7.85
C ASP A 52 3.79 -11.92 7.55
N SER A 53 3.36 -10.98 8.40
CA SER A 53 3.54 -9.54 8.17
C SER A 53 4.71 -8.95 8.97
N ASP A 54 5.30 -9.67 9.92
CA ASP A 54 6.41 -9.16 10.75
C ASP A 54 7.59 -8.70 9.90
N LYS A 55 7.89 -9.43 8.83
CA LYS A 55 8.98 -9.08 7.93
C LYS A 55 8.68 -7.87 7.02
N VAL A 56 7.43 -7.41 6.94
CA VAL A 56 7.05 -6.23 6.11
C VAL A 56 7.75 -4.97 6.61
N PHE A 57 8.00 -4.87 7.92
CA PHE A 57 8.65 -3.70 8.52
C PHE A 57 10.11 -3.53 8.04
N GLU A 58 10.75 -4.58 7.56
CA GLU A 58 12.12 -4.55 7.06
C GLU A 58 12.22 -4.10 5.59
N ILE A 59 11.14 -4.25 4.81
CA ILE A 59 11.08 -3.81 3.40
C ILE A 59 10.18 -2.60 3.18
N LYS A 60 9.59 -2.04 4.25
CA LYS A 60 8.64 -0.91 4.15
C LYS A 60 9.24 0.31 3.46
N ASP A 61 10.52 0.60 3.73
CA ASP A 61 11.22 1.76 3.19
C ASP A 61 11.50 1.59 1.70
N ASP A 62 11.85 0.38 1.27
CA ASP A 62 11.96 0.03 -0.15
C ASP A 62 10.61 0.10 -0.86
N ILE A 63 9.55 -0.48 -0.28
CA ILE A 63 8.18 -0.35 -0.82
C ILE A 63 7.81 1.13 -0.97
N ARG A 64 8.06 1.95 0.05
CA ARG A 64 7.80 3.38 0.03
C ARG A 64 8.63 4.08 -1.06
N THR A 65 9.88 3.69 -1.24
CA THR A 65 10.76 4.25 -2.27
C THR A 65 10.26 3.92 -3.67
N HIS A 66 9.99 2.64 -3.97
CA HIS A 66 9.42 2.22 -5.25
C HIS A 66 8.06 2.86 -5.52
N LEU A 67 7.18 2.93 -4.51
CA LEU A 67 5.88 3.58 -4.64
C LEU A 67 6.00 5.08 -4.93
N ASN A 68 6.94 5.78 -4.29
CA ASN A 68 7.20 7.19 -4.59
C ASN A 68 7.68 7.38 -6.02
N THR A 69 8.62 6.55 -6.50
CA THR A 69 9.08 6.58 -7.89
C THR A 69 7.91 6.36 -8.85
N LEU A 70 7.06 5.37 -8.60
CA LEU A 70 5.87 5.11 -9.41
C LEU A 70 4.91 6.31 -9.45
N CYS A 71 4.69 6.96 -8.31
CA CYS A 71 3.86 8.17 -8.25
C CYS A 71 4.48 9.33 -9.04
N ASP A 72 5.79 9.54 -8.96
CA ASP A 72 6.45 10.63 -9.69
C ASP A 72 6.47 10.38 -11.20
N GLU A 73 6.79 9.15 -11.63
CA GLU A 73 6.86 8.80 -13.06
C GLU A 73 5.50 8.84 -13.74
N ASN A 74 4.46 8.33 -13.08
CA ASN A 74 3.11 8.24 -13.65
C ASN A 74 2.21 9.41 -13.25
N LYS A 75 2.71 10.35 -12.45
CA LYS A 75 1.98 11.52 -11.92
C LYS A 75 0.72 11.15 -11.14
N TYR A 76 0.77 10.06 -10.38
CA TYR A 76 -0.31 9.74 -9.43
C TYR A 76 -0.31 10.73 -8.27
N ASP A 77 -1.49 11.30 -7.99
CA ASP A 77 -1.69 12.14 -6.82
C ASP A 77 -1.63 11.33 -5.52
N LEU A 78 -2.11 10.08 -5.56
CA LEU A 78 -2.13 9.17 -4.40
C LEU A 78 -1.73 7.75 -4.81
N GLY A 79 -0.57 7.30 -4.34
CA GLY A 79 -0.17 5.89 -4.38
C GLY A 79 -0.44 5.21 -3.04
N LEU A 80 -0.95 3.98 -3.08
CA LEU A 80 -1.23 3.18 -1.89
C LEU A 80 -0.82 1.72 -2.11
N VAL A 81 -0.03 1.17 -1.20
CA VAL A 81 0.26 -0.27 -1.12
C VAL A 81 -0.37 -0.79 0.16
N MET A 82 -1.34 -1.70 0.03
CA MET A 82 -1.94 -2.41 1.16
C MET A 82 -1.37 -3.83 1.25
N ILE A 83 -0.66 -4.11 2.35
CA ILE A 83 -0.19 -5.43 2.72
C ILE A 83 -1.19 -6.03 3.69
N THR A 84 -2.05 -6.92 3.18
CA THR A 84 -3.12 -7.58 3.95
C THR A 84 -2.54 -8.77 4.70
N ASP A 85 -2.60 -8.70 6.03
CA ASP A 85 -2.32 -9.84 6.89
C ASP A 85 -3.61 -10.64 7.11
N ILE A 86 -3.63 -11.85 6.56
CA ILE A 86 -4.77 -12.78 6.68
C ILE A 86 -4.89 -13.31 8.12
N LYS A 87 -3.80 -13.37 8.89
CA LYS A 87 -3.81 -13.84 10.28
C LYS A 87 -4.39 -12.79 11.23
N ASP A 88 -3.87 -11.57 11.22
CA ASP A 88 -4.36 -10.49 12.09
C ASP A 88 -5.65 -9.83 11.57
N LYS A 89 -6.10 -10.20 10.36
CA LYS A 89 -7.32 -9.70 9.70
C LYS A 89 -7.31 -8.17 9.55
N GLY A 90 -6.18 -7.63 9.11
CA GLY A 90 -6.03 -6.22 8.83
C GLY A 90 -5.06 -5.98 7.69
N SER A 91 -4.80 -4.71 7.40
CA SER A 91 -3.84 -4.35 6.37
C SER A 91 -2.90 -3.27 6.86
N TYR A 92 -1.61 -3.49 6.64
CA TYR A 92 -0.61 -2.43 6.69
C TYR A 92 -0.69 -1.62 5.41
N VAL A 93 -0.61 -0.31 5.53
CA VAL A 93 -0.75 0.60 4.39
C VAL A 93 0.43 1.56 4.35
N ILE A 94 1.02 1.63 3.17
CA ILE A 94 2.07 2.57 2.81
C ILE A 94 1.51 3.47 1.73
N THR A 95 1.58 4.78 1.94
CA THR A 95 1.11 5.78 0.99
C THR A 95 2.26 6.62 0.45
N ALA A 96 2.08 7.16 -0.74
CA ALA A 96 2.95 8.11 -1.39
C ALA A 96 2.15 9.07 -2.29
N GLY A 97 2.82 10.09 -2.83
CA GLY A 97 2.20 11.09 -3.71
C GLY A 97 1.87 12.41 -3.01
N SER A 98 1.57 13.43 -3.81
CA SER A 98 1.28 14.79 -3.36
C SER A 98 0.01 14.88 -2.50
N ALA A 99 -0.95 14.00 -2.76
CA ALA A 99 -2.24 13.92 -2.09
C ALA A 99 -2.32 12.74 -1.10
N ALA A 100 -1.18 12.22 -0.61
CA ALA A 100 -1.11 11.15 0.38
C ALA A 100 -2.00 11.41 1.62
N GLN A 101 -2.15 12.67 2.02
CA GLN A 101 -3.00 13.11 3.12
C GLN A 101 -4.49 12.74 2.97
N ILE A 102 -4.99 12.52 1.75
CA ILE A 102 -6.37 12.06 1.52
C ILE A 102 -6.62 10.73 2.21
N PHE A 103 -5.63 9.83 2.20
CA PHE A 103 -5.71 8.57 2.94
C PHE A 103 -5.80 8.81 4.44
N ASP A 104 -5.07 9.80 4.97
CA ASP A 104 -5.11 10.11 6.38
C ASP A 104 -6.50 10.54 6.86
N TYR A 105 -7.21 11.31 6.04
CA TYR A 105 -8.62 11.69 6.27
C TYR A 105 -9.58 10.52 6.08
N ALA A 106 -9.32 9.64 5.12
CA ALA A 106 -10.18 8.50 4.80
C ALA A 106 -10.26 7.47 5.94
N PHE A 107 -9.19 7.33 6.71
CA PHE A 107 -9.06 6.34 7.80
C PHE A 107 -8.75 6.99 9.15
N GLU A 108 -9.14 8.26 9.32
CA GLU A 108 -8.96 8.98 10.57
C GLU A 108 -9.62 8.23 11.74
N GLY A 109 -8.84 7.95 12.80
CA GLY A 109 -9.33 7.24 13.99
C GLY A 109 -9.43 5.72 13.85
N GLU A 110 -9.28 5.16 12.65
CA GLU A 110 -9.28 3.70 12.41
C GLU A 110 -7.87 3.12 12.27
N LYS A 111 -6.93 3.93 11.78
CA LYS A 111 -5.51 3.57 11.61
C LYS A 111 -4.72 3.60 12.93
N LYS A 112 -3.77 2.69 13.06
CA LYS A 112 -2.79 2.62 14.14
C LYS A 112 -1.40 2.78 13.56
N ASP A 113 -0.57 3.61 14.20
CA ASP A 113 0.84 3.63 13.89
C ASP A 113 1.52 2.38 14.47
N VAL A 114 2.16 1.60 13.61
CA VAL A 114 2.92 0.41 13.98
C VAL A 114 4.22 0.46 13.19
N GLU A 115 5.34 0.68 13.89
CA GLU A 115 6.68 0.69 13.26
C GLU A 115 6.76 1.63 12.03
N ASP A 116 6.29 2.88 12.13
CA ASP A 116 6.27 3.90 11.04
C ASP A 116 5.35 3.58 9.84
N ILE A 117 4.51 2.54 9.94
CA ILE A 117 3.49 2.23 8.94
C ILE A 117 2.09 2.22 9.55
N GLN A 118 1.09 2.54 8.72
CA GLN A 118 -0.29 2.64 9.17
C GLN A 118 -0.97 1.28 9.08
N PHE A 119 -1.34 0.69 10.20
CA PHE A 119 -2.13 -0.53 10.26
C PHE A 119 -3.62 -0.22 10.41
N ILE A 120 -4.46 -0.78 9.54
CA ILE A 120 -5.91 -0.63 9.63
C ILE A 120 -6.55 -2.01 9.91
N PRO A 121 -7.05 -2.24 11.14
CA PRO A 121 -7.71 -3.49 11.49
C PRO A 121 -9.03 -3.64 10.72
N GLY A 122 -9.32 -4.85 10.25
CA GLY A 122 -10.56 -5.16 9.54
C GLY A 122 -10.58 -4.74 8.07
N VAL A 123 -9.58 -4.01 7.57
CA VAL A 123 -9.43 -3.73 6.13
C VAL A 123 -8.79 -4.93 5.45
N LEU A 124 -9.54 -5.58 4.56
CA LEU A 124 -9.11 -6.77 3.83
C LEU A 124 -9.29 -6.62 2.31
N SER A 125 -10.04 -5.61 1.87
CA SER A 125 -10.42 -5.48 0.47
C SER A 125 -10.35 -4.05 -0.02
N ARG A 126 -9.47 -3.83 -1.02
CA ARG A 126 -9.39 -2.57 -1.77
C ARG A 126 -10.75 -2.07 -2.25
N LYS A 127 -11.54 -2.93 -2.90
CA LYS A 127 -12.79 -2.52 -3.55
C LYS A 127 -13.92 -2.19 -2.59
N LYS A 128 -13.98 -2.87 -1.44
CA LYS A 128 -15.08 -2.70 -0.49
C LYS A 128 -14.82 -1.64 0.56
N GLN A 129 -13.55 -1.37 0.88
CA GLN A 129 -13.18 -0.54 2.02
C GLN A 129 -12.26 0.62 1.61
N ILE A 130 -11.18 0.37 0.86
CA ILE A 130 -10.26 1.44 0.44
C ILE A 130 -10.94 2.42 -0.51
N ILE A 131 -11.39 1.96 -1.68
CA ILE A 131 -11.96 2.84 -2.71
C ILE A 131 -13.11 3.72 -2.18
N PRO A 132 -14.14 3.19 -1.49
CA PRO A 132 -15.23 4.04 -1.01
C PRO A 132 -14.79 5.04 0.07
N ASN A 133 -13.86 4.69 0.97
CA ASN A 133 -13.35 5.61 1.98
C ASN A 133 -12.49 6.72 1.36
N ILE A 134 -11.62 6.37 0.41
CA ILE A 134 -10.84 7.37 -0.35
C ILE A 134 -11.78 8.32 -1.09
N ALA A 135 -12.76 7.81 -1.84
CA ALA A 135 -13.73 8.66 -2.54
C ALA A 135 -14.49 9.60 -1.60
N ALA A 136 -14.94 9.10 -0.44
CA ALA A 136 -15.59 9.94 0.56
C ALA A 136 -14.65 11.01 1.15
N ALA A 137 -13.35 10.71 1.28
CA ALA A 137 -12.35 11.66 1.77
C ALA A 137 -11.97 12.71 0.73
N VAL A 138 -11.82 12.32 -0.54
CA VAL A 138 -11.58 13.23 -1.68
C VAL A 138 -12.66 14.31 -1.72
N ASN A 139 -13.93 13.92 -1.64
CA ASN A 139 -15.05 14.85 -1.63
C ASN A 139 -14.99 15.87 -0.48
N LYS A 140 -14.54 15.44 0.71
CA LYS A 140 -14.33 16.33 1.85
C LYS A 140 -13.13 17.25 1.66
N PHE A 141 -12.05 16.72 1.08
CA PHE A 141 -10.80 17.43 0.84
C PHE A 141 -10.95 18.54 -0.20
N GLN A 142 -11.74 18.32 -1.27
CA GLN A 142 -12.04 19.36 -2.26
C GLN A 142 -12.96 20.48 -1.74
N ASN A 143 -13.73 20.21 -0.69
CA ASN A 143 -14.68 21.16 -0.10
C ASN A 143 -14.12 21.96 1.09
N GLN A 144 -12.82 21.86 1.36
CA GLN A 144 -12.09 22.72 2.32
C GLN A 144 -11.41 23.89 1.61
#